data_AF-A0A1C5LBE5-F1
#
_entry.id   AF-A0A1C5LBE5-F1
#
_cell.length_a   1.000
_cell.length_b   1.000
_cell.length_c   1.000
_cell.angle_alpha   90.00
_cell.angle_beta   90.00
_cell.angle_gamma   90.00
#
_symmetry.space_group_name_H-M   'P 1'
#
loop_
_entity.id
_entity.type
_entity.pdbx_description
1 polymer ?
#
loop_
_entity_poly.entity_id
_entity_poly.type
_entity_poly.pdbx_seq_one_letter_code
_entity_poly.pdbx_strand_id
1 'polypeptide(L)'
;MYDYKIVEQVTRKKKKLSGVLKKTMVFFAVVFVLMGITISQAFMLAGFCLAGLYFIYGTFCQRDYEYTLENDTLTIDVIYGNKYRKTAHELDLRELEMIAPHWHQAVAKYKKNGGTEHLKKYDYTSYEEDTPYYTMIIKEDGRKIKLLLDLTQEMLHTIKTKYPRKVFFA
;
A
#
# COMPACT_ATOMS: atom_id res chain seq x y z
N MET A 1 -26.26 -17.47 -10.48
CA MET A 1 -25.15 -16.53 -10.76
C MET A 1 -23.97 -17.07 -9.98
N TYR A 2 -22.88 -17.47 -10.64
CA TYR A 2 -21.74 -18.05 -9.93
C TYR A 2 -21.09 -16.97 -9.08
N ASP A 3 -21.02 -17.23 -7.78
CA ASP A 3 -20.26 -16.41 -6.85
C ASP A 3 -18.78 -16.55 -7.21
N TYR A 4 -18.11 -15.44 -7.51
CA TYR A 4 -16.70 -15.45 -7.87
C TYR A 4 -15.93 -14.56 -6.89
N LYS A 5 -14.74 -15.03 -6.52
CA LYS A 5 -13.85 -14.37 -5.57
C LYS A 5 -12.43 -14.43 -6.10
N ILE A 6 -11.86 -13.26 -6.40
CA ILE A 6 -10.48 -13.09 -6.82
C ILE A 6 -9.73 -12.40 -5.68
N VAL A 7 -8.63 -12.98 -5.21
CA VAL A 7 -7.81 -12.44 -4.11
C VAL A 7 -6.39 -12.24 -4.60
N GLU A 8 -5.87 -11.02 -4.45
CA GLU A 8 -4.50 -10.66 -4.83
C GLU A 8 -3.78 -10.01 -3.65
N GLN A 9 -2.53 -10.43 -3.39
CA GLN A 9 -1.67 -9.80 -2.38
C GLN A 9 -0.56 -8.99 -3.04
N VAL A 10 -0.51 -7.70 -2.72
CA VAL A 10 0.45 -6.73 -3.24
C VAL A 10 1.41 -6.30 -2.12
N THR A 11 2.68 -6.66 -2.27
CA THR A 11 3.73 -6.29 -1.31
C THR A 11 4.28 -4.91 -1.65
N ARG A 12 4.33 -4.00 -0.67
CA ARG A 12 4.90 -2.68 -0.92
C ARG A 12 6.42 -2.71 -0.96
N LYS A 13 7.01 -2.16 -2.02
CA LYS A 13 8.45 -1.99 -2.18
C LYS A 13 9.04 -1.30 -0.96
N LYS A 14 10.01 -1.96 -0.34
CA LYS A 14 10.72 -1.44 0.82
C LYS A 14 11.52 -0.20 0.40
N LYS A 15 11.39 0.88 1.15
CA LYS A 15 12.17 2.10 0.92
C LYS A 15 13.67 1.79 1.09
N LYS A 16 14.52 2.20 0.14
CA LYS A 16 15.98 2.01 0.21
C LYS A 16 16.58 2.51 1.54
N LEU A 17 16.08 3.64 2.04
CA LEU A 17 16.50 4.23 3.32
C LEU A 17 16.22 3.32 4.55
N SER A 18 15.18 2.47 4.47
CA SER A 18 14.83 1.53 5.55
C SER A 18 15.93 0.49 5.80
N GLY A 19 16.57 0.01 4.72
CA GLY A 19 17.67 -0.95 4.82
C GLY A 19 18.93 -0.32 5.41
N VAL A 20 19.26 0.92 5.00
CA VAL A 20 20.39 1.67 5.55
C VAL A 20 20.17 1.95 7.04
N LEU A 21 18.99 2.45 7.42
CA LEU A 21 18.65 2.73 8.81
C LEU A 21 18.79 1.49 9.70
N LYS A 22 18.32 0.32 9.25
CA LYS A 22 18.48 -0.95 9.99
C LYS A 22 19.95 -1.27 10.26
N LYS A 23 20.82 -1.16 9.24
CA LYS A 23 22.26 -1.40 9.39
C LYS A 23 22.90 -0.40 10.36
N THR A 24 22.54 0.87 10.24
CA THR A 24 23.02 1.94 11.13
C THR A 24 22.59 1.72 12.57
N MET A 25 21.34 1.31 12.82
CA MET A 25 20.85 1.00 14.18
C MET A 25 21.62 -0.15 14.82
N VAL A 26 21.87 -1.24 14.07
CA VAL A 26 22.66 -2.38 14.56
C VAL A 26 24.09 -1.96 14.88
N PHE A 27 24.72 -1.15 14.02
CA PHE A 27 26.05 -0.62 14.25
C PHE A 27 26.12 0.17 15.57
N PHE A 28 25.22 1.13 15.78
CA PHE A 28 25.18 1.91 17.02
C PHE A 28 24.84 1.07 18.25
N ALA A 29 23.95 0.08 18.13
CA ALA A 29 23.63 -0.82 19.23
C ALA A 29 24.89 -1.57 19.73
N VAL A 30 25.70 -2.10 18.81
CA VAL A 30 26.97 -2.78 19.15
C VAL A 30 27.96 -1.80 19.79
N VAL A 31 28.13 -0.62 19.21
CA VAL A 31 29.04 0.42 19.74
C VAL A 31 28.65 0.82 21.16
N PHE A 32 27.37 1.05 21.44
CA PHE A 32 26.92 1.42 22.77
C PHE A 32 27.04 0.30 23.80
N VAL A 33 26.83 -0.96 23.39
CA VAL A 33 27.10 -2.10 24.29
C VAL A 33 28.58 -2.18 24.63
N LEU A 34 29.48 -2.01 23.65
CA LEU A 34 30.93 -2.01 23.89
C LEU A 34 31.37 -0.85 24.81
N MET A 35 30.88 0.37 24.57
CA MET A 35 31.07 1.51 25.48
C MET A 35 30.47 1.27 26.85
N GLY A 36 29.37 0.51 26.91
CA GLY A 36 28.73 0.03 28.12
C GLY A 36 29.67 -0.77 29.02
N ILE A 37 30.46 -1.64 28.39
CA ILE A 37 31.43 -2.50 29.05
C ILE A 37 32.71 -1.74 29.42
N THR A 38 33.18 -0.84 28.55
CA THR A 38 34.51 -0.20 28.72
C THR A 38 34.49 1.14 29.47
N ILE A 39 33.43 1.93 29.35
CA ILE A 39 33.36 3.30 29.87
C ILE A 39 32.33 3.40 31.00
N SER A 40 31.07 3.04 30.75
CA SER A 40 30.00 3.18 31.74
C SER A 40 28.78 2.34 31.38
N GLN A 41 28.23 1.62 32.37
CA GLN A 41 27.02 0.80 32.23
C GLN A 41 25.80 1.58 31.73
N ALA A 42 25.78 2.92 31.87
CA ALA A 42 24.70 3.76 31.35
C ALA A 42 24.52 3.61 29.82
N PHE A 43 25.60 3.34 29.08
CA PHE A 43 25.52 3.10 27.63
C PHE A 43 24.89 1.75 27.27
N MET A 44 24.89 0.76 28.19
CA MET A 44 24.23 -0.53 27.93
C MET A 44 22.72 -0.36 27.76
N LEU A 45 22.09 0.50 28.56
CA LEU A 45 20.65 0.77 28.44
C LEU A 45 20.33 1.36 27.05
N ALA A 46 21.11 2.33 26.58
CA ALA A 46 20.94 2.92 25.25
C ALA A 46 21.12 1.86 24.14
N GLY A 47 22.11 0.97 24.27
CA GLY A 47 22.33 -0.14 23.35
C GLY A 47 21.15 -1.13 23.30
N PHE A 48 20.62 -1.52 24.46
CA PHE A 48 19.45 -2.40 24.55
C PHE A 48 18.17 -1.73 24.02
N CYS A 49 17.96 -0.44 24.30
CA CYS A 49 16.85 0.33 23.74
C CYS A 49 16.92 0.36 22.19
N LEU A 50 18.11 0.59 21.62
CA LEU A 50 18.30 0.55 20.16
C LEU A 50 18.05 -0.83 19.56
N ALA A 51 18.49 -1.90 20.23
CA ALA A 51 18.17 -3.27 19.81
C ALA A 51 16.66 -3.53 19.86
N GLY A 52 15.97 -3.11 20.93
CA GLY A 52 14.51 -3.20 21.03
C GLY A 52 13.79 -2.44 19.91
N LEU A 53 14.23 -1.20 19.62
CA LEU A 53 13.70 -0.42 18.50
C LEU A 53 13.93 -1.09 17.15
N TYR A 54 15.05 -1.78 16.95
CA TYR A 54 15.31 -2.53 15.71
C TYR A 54 14.26 -3.64 15.49
N PHE A 55 13.92 -4.40 16.54
CA PHE A 55 12.88 -5.43 16.45
C PHE A 55 11.51 -4.83 16.15
N ILE A 56 11.12 -3.76 16.85
CA ILE A 56 9.85 -3.04 16.62
C ILE A 56 9.80 -2.52 15.18
N TYR A 57 10.86 -1.86 14.71
CA TYR A 57 10.93 -1.33 13.36
C TYR A 57 10.77 -2.44 12.30
N GLY A 58 11.40 -3.60 12.51
CA GLY A 58 11.29 -4.77 11.64
C GLY A 58 9.87 -5.29 11.50
N THR A 59 9.13 -5.40 12.61
CA THR A 59 7.78 -5.96 12.63
C THR A 59 6.73 -4.99 12.11
N PHE A 60 6.81 -3.69 12.42
CA PHE A 60 5.71 -2.75 12.13
C PHE A 60 5.83 -2.02 10.78
N CYS A 61 6.99 -2.03 10.13
CA CYS A 61 7.22 -1.22 8.93
C CYS A 61 6.87 -1.90 7.60
N GLN A 62 6.53 -3.19 7.60
CA GLN A 62 6.00 -3.85 6.40
C GLN A 62 4.51 -3.56 6.28
N ARG A 63 4.12 -3.05 5.11
CA ARG A 63 2.73 -2.81 4.73
C ARG A 63 2.50 -3.56 3.44
N ASP A 64 1.81 -4.68 3.55
CA ASP A 64 1.34 -5.41 2.39
C ASP A 64 -0.17 -5.11 2.26
N TYR A 65 -0.69 -5.25 1.06
CA TYR A 65 -2.08 -4.97 0.74
C TYR A 65 -2.71 -6.23 0.15
N GLU A 66 -3.97 -6.48 0.47
CA GLU A 66 -4.72 -7.58 -0.08
C GLU A 66 -5.99 -7.01 -0.71
N TYR A 67 -6.22 -7.37 -1.97
CA TYR A 67 -7.38 -6.96 -2.75
C TYR A 67 -8.28 -8.18 -2.92
N THR A 68 -9.50 -8.09 -2.42
CA THR A 68 -10.51 -9.12 -2.61
C THR A 68 -11.62 -8.56 -3.50
N LEU A 69 -11.76 -9.08 -4.71
CA LEU A 69 -12.87 -8.77 -5.60
C LEU A 69 -13.89 -9.90 -5.52
N GLU A 70 -15.03 -9.61 -4.93
CA GLU A 70 -16.13 -10.56 -4.72
C GLU A 70 -17.42 -9.92 -5.23
N ASN A 71 -18.00 -10.50 -6.28
CA ASN A 71 -19.17 -9.95 -6.96
C ASN A 71 -18.99 -8.47 -7.36
N ASP A 72 -19.74 -7.54 -6.77
CA ASP A 72 -19.65 -6.10 -7.05
C ASP A 72 -18.87 -5.35 -5.96
N THR A 73 -18.21 -6.05 -5.06
CA THR A 73 -17.47 -5.44 -3.95
C THR A 73 -15.98 -5.66 -4.15
N LEU A 74 -15.21 -4.57 -4.05
CA LEU A 74 -13.76 -4.60 -3.96
C LEU A 74 -13.34 -4.21 -2.54
N THR A 75 -12.83 -5.18 -1.80
CA THR A 75 -12.31 -5.00 -0.45
C THR A 75 -10.80 -4.84 -0.49
N ILE A 76 -10.29 -3.85 0.24
CA ILE A 76 -8.87 -3.57 0.36
C ILE A 76 -8.48 -3.72 1.82
N ASP A 77 -7.68 -4.74 2.11
CA ASP A 77 -7.12 -5.01 3.43
C ASP A 77 -5.65 -4.58 3.50
N VAL A 78 -5.26 -3.95 4.61
CA VAL A 78 -3.87 -3.64 4.92
C VAL A 78 -3.34 -4.69 5.88
N ILE A 79 -2.29 -5.39 5.47
CA ILE A 79 -1.58 -6.37 6.27
C ILE A 79 -0.41 -5.68 6.99
N TYR A 80 -0.49 -5.65 8.32
CA TYR A 80 0.55 -5.11 9.19
C TYR A 80 1.46 -6.22 9.68
N GLY A 81 2.76 -6.07 9.41
CA GLY A 81 3.79 -6.97 9.94
C GLY A 81 3.57 -8.44 9.61
N ASN A 82 2.95 -8.71 8.47
CA ASN A 82 2.62 -10.05 7.96
C ASN A 82 1.78 -10.89 8.92
N LYS A 83 1.04 -10.24 9.83
CA LYS A 83 0.25 -10.92 10.87
C LYS A 83 -1.20 -10.44 10.93
N TYR A 84 -1.38 -9.12 11.06
CA TYR A 84 -2.70 -8.54 11.32
C TYR A 84 -3.25 -7.89 10.05
N ARG A 85 -4.44 -8.33 9.61
CA ARG A 85 -5.18 -7.73 8.50
C ARG A 85 -6.19 -6.74 9.04
N LYS A 86 -6.26 -5.55 8.46
CA LYS A 86 -7.28 -4.54 8.77
C LYS A 86 -7.89 -4.03 7.48
N THR A 87 -9.20 -4.16 7.35
CA THR A 87 -9.96 -3.60 6.23
C THR A 87 -9.84 -2.08 6.22
N ALA A 88 -9.30 -1.56 5.14
CA ALA A 88 -9.12 -0.13 4.91
C ALA A 88 -10.31 0.44 4.14
N HIS A 89 -10.77 -0.27 3.11
CA HIS A 89 -11.90 0.12 2.28
C HIS A 89 -12.71 -1.09 1.84
N GLU A 90 -14.02 -0.93 1.80
CA GLU A 90 -14.97 -1.86 1.19
C GLU A 90 -15.77 -1.07 0.15
N LEU A 91 -15.48 -1.31 -1.12
CA LEU A 91 -15.91 -0.43 -2.22
C LEU A 91 -16.99 -1.11 -3.06
N ASP A 92 -18.16 -0.47 -3.18
CA ASP A 92 -19.21 -0.91 -4.12
C ASP A 92 -18.88 -0.44 -5.55
N LEU A 93 -18.58 -1.39 -6.44
CA LEU A 93 -18.24 -1.14 -7.84
C LEU A 93 -19.41 -0.55 -8.65
N ARG A 94 -20.64 -0.56 -8.14
CA ARG A 94 -21.76 0.15 -8.77
C ARG A 94 -21.52 1.66 -8.76
N GLU A 95 -20.93 2.16 -7.68
CA GLU A 95 -20.51 3.55 -7.47
C GLU A 95 -19.16 3.89 -8.13
N LEU A 96 -18.56 2.94 -8.85
CA LEU A 96 -17.35 3.17 -9.62
C LEU A 96 -17.58 4.27 -10.66
N GLU A 97 -16.68 5.23 -10.77
CA GLU A 97 -16.71 6.20 -11.86
C GLU A 97 -15.78 5.77 -12.99
N MET A 98 -14.53 5.44 -12.64
CA MET A 98 -13.56 4.98 -13.62
C MET A 98 -12.35 4.28 -12.98
N ILE A 99 -11.71 3.42 -13.78
CA ILE A 99 -10.39 2.84 -13.53
C ILE A 99 -9.56 3.06 -14.78
N ALA A 100 -8.40 3.69 -14.65
CA ALA A 100 -7.49 3.84 -15.77
C ALA A 100 -6.03 3.82 -15.29
N PRO A 101 -5.07 3.44 -16.15
CA PRO A 101 -3.66 3.58 -15.86
C PRO A 101 -3.35 5.03 -15.48
N HIS A 102 -2.40 5.24 -14.56
CA HIS A 102 -2.12 6.57 -14.04
C HIS A 102 -1.76 7.61 -15.11
N TRP A 103 -1.12 7.19 -16.21
CA TRP A 103 -0.76 8.07 -17.32
C TRP A 103 -1.96 8.45 -18.21
N HIS A 104 -3.04 7.66 -18.22
CA HIS A 104 -4.16 7.80 -19.15
C HIS A 104 -4.90 9.15 -19.01
N GLN A 105 -5.39 9.69 -20.13
CA GLN A 105 -6.04 11.01 -20.17
C GLN A 105 -7.35 11.05 -19.34
N ALA A 106 -8.08 9.93 -19.25
CA ALA A 106 -9.32 9.84 -18.47
C ALA A 106 -9.16 10.27 -17.01
N VAL A 107 -7.99 10.04 -16.41
CA VAL A 107 -7.68 10.40 -15.01
C VAL A 107 -6.85 11.69 -14.90
N ALA A 108 -6.56 12.36 -16.01
CA ALA A 108 -5.72 13.57 -16.02
C ALA A 108 -6.30 14.69 -15.15
N LYS A 109 -7.62 14.88 -15.17
CA LYS A 109 -8.29 15.90 -14.35
C LYS A 109 -8.14 15.70 -12.84
N TYR A 110 -7.79 14.48 -12.40
CA TYR A 110 -7.56 14.13 -11.00
C TYR A 110 -6.07 14.07 -10.63
N LYS A 111 -5.16 14.48 -11.52
CA LYS A 111 -3.72 14.51 -11.24
C LYS A 111 -3.38 15.67 -10.31
N LYS A 112 -2.39 15.46 -9.42
CA LYS A 112 -1.99 16.46 -8.41
C LYS A 112 -1.44 17.73 -9.07
N ASN A 113 -0.68 17.57 -10.16
CA ASN A 113 -0.05 18.67 -10.88
C ASN A 113 -0.79 18.82 -12.23
N GLY A 114 -1.70 19.79 -12.32
CA GLY A 114 -2.43 20.12 -13.55
C GLY A 114 -3.86 19.57 -13.67
N GLY A 115 -4.36 18.83 -12.67
CA GLY A 115 -5.76 18.44 -12.60
C GLY A 115 -6.66 19.56 -12.05
N THR A 116 -7.94 19.55 -12.42
CA THR A 116 -8.95 20.52 -11.95
C THR A 116 -9.70 20.05 -10.70
N GLU A 117 -9.69 18.75 -10.42
CA GLU A 117 -10.42 18.15 -9.29
C GLU A 117 -9.46 17.50 -8.28
N HIS A 118 -9.51 17.96 -7.03
CA HIS A 118 -8.71 17.42 -5.93
C HIS A 118 -9.55 16.49 -5.05
N LEU A 119 -9.23 15.20 -5.09
CA LEU A 119 -9.88 14.16 -4.30
C LEU A 119 -8.97 13.66 -3.18
N LYS A 120 -9.57 13.15 -2.10
CA LYS A 120 -8.82 12.45 -1.06
C LYS A 120 -8.15 11.22 -1.67
N LYS A 121 -6.82 11.15 -1.55
CA LYS A 121 -5.99 10.09 -2.15
C LYS A 121 -5.70 9.00 -1.13
N TYR A 122 -5.95 7.76 -1.53
CA TYR A 122 -5.46 6.55 -0.86
C TYR A 122 -4.55 5.78 -1.81
N ASP A 123 -3.51 5.16 -1.25
CA ASP A 123 -2.39 4.64 -2.02
C ASP A 123 -1.98 3.27 -1.52
N TYR A 124 -2.37 2.26 -2.29
CA TYR A 124 -2.15 0.84 -2.02
C TYR A 124 -1.20 0.21 -3.05
N THR A 125 -0.45 1.02 -3.78
CA THR A 125 0.49 0.52 -4.80
C THR A 125 1.74 -0.10 -4.18
N SER A 126 2.30 -1.09 -4.88
CA SER A 126 3.58 -1.70 -4.54
C SER A 126 4.75 -0.74 -4.78
N TYR A 127 4.66 0.12 -5.80
CA TYR A 127 5.78 0.89 -6.36
C TYR A 127 6.90 0.03 -6.97
N GLU A 128 6.58 -1.19 -7.42
CA GLU A 128 7.48 -1.94 -8.29
C GLU A 128 7.65 -1.23 -9.64
N GLU A 129 8.87 -1.29 -10.19
CA GLU A 129 9.24 -0.50 -11.39
C GLU A 129 8.54 -1.01 -12.65
N ASP A 130 8.27 -2.32 -12.73
CA ASP A 130 7.68 -2.97 -13.90
C ASP A 130 6.15 -3.18 -13.78
N THR A 131 5.56 -2.79 -12.65
CA THR A 131 4.13 -3.02 -12.38
C THR A 131 3.33 -1.73 -12.65
N PRO A 132 2.43 -1.71 -13.64
CA PRO A 132 1.60 -0.55 -13.91
C PRO A 132 0.56 -0.40 -12.79
N TYR A 133 0.47 0.79 -12.21
CA TYR A 133 -0.57 1.10 -11.24
C TYR A 133 -1.75 1.85 -11.87
N TYR A 134 -2.94 1.50 -11.43
CA TYR A 134 -4.21 2.03 -11.88
C TYR A 134 -4.74 3.06 -10.88
N THR A 135 -5.32 4.12 -11.43
CA THR A 135 -6.09 5.10 -10.68
C THR A 135 -7.56 4.74 -10.76
N MET A 136 -8.15 4.43 -9.60
CA MET A 136 -9.58 4.21 -9.43
C MET A 136 -10.23 5.45 -8.83
N ILE A 137 -11.33 5.88 -9.42
CA ILE A 137 -12.19 6.95 -8.92
C ILE A 137 -13.56 6.31 -8.62
N ILE A 138 -13.98 6.43 -7.38
CA ILE A 138 -15.19 5.78 -6.85
C ILE A 138 -15.80 6.67 -5.78
N LYS A 139 -17.12 6.56 -5.58
CA LYS A 139 -17.78 7.19 -4.44
C LYS A 139 -17.81 6.24 -3.26
N GLU A 140 -17.35 6.73 -2.12
CA GLU A 140 -17.42 6.07 -0.81
C GLU A 140 -18.14 7.04 0.13
N ASP A 141 -19.20 6.59 0.80
CA ASP A 141 -20.04 7.42 1.68
C ASP A 141 -20.51 8.73 1.02
N GLY A 142 -20.89 8.65 -0.26
CA GLY A 142 -21.34 9.79 -1.05
C GLY A 142 -20.24 10.77 -1.48
N ARG A 143 -18.97 10.50 -1.17
CA ARG A 143 -17.82 11.34 -1.52
C ARG A 143 -16.92 10.63 -2.52
N LYS A 144 -16.48 11.36 -3.56
CA LYS A 144 -15.49 10.84 -4.50
C LYS A 144 -14.13 10.73 -3.82
N ILE A 145 -13.54 9.55 -3.93
CA ILE A 145 -12.18 9.27 -3.48
C ILE A 145 -11.34 8.77 -4.65
N LYS A 146 -10.03 8.91 -4.51
CA LYS A 146 -9.04 8.46 -5.49
C LYS A 146 -8.19 7.36 -4.85
N LEU A 147 -8.20 6.17 -5.43
CA LEU A 147 -7.33 5.08 -5.03
C LEU A 147 -6.27 4.81 -6.10
N LEU A 148 -5.06 4.52 -5.66
CA LEU A 148 -3.98 4.00 -6.50
C LEU A 148 -3.78 2.52 -6.14
N LEU A 149 -3.94 1.64 -7.13
CA LEU A 149 -4.01 0.18 -6.96
C LEU A 149 -3.17 -0.52 -8.02
N ASP A 150 -2.59 -1.66 -7.66
CA ASP A 150 -1.90 -2.56 -8.60
C ASP A 150 -2.86 -3.69 -8.97
N LEU A 151 -3.84 -3.38 -9.81
CA LEU A 151 -4.88 -4.34 -10.21
C LEU A 151 -4.31 -5.34 -11.22
N THR A 152 -4.55 -6.63 -11.01
CA THR A 152 -4.19 -7.68 -11.96
C THR A 152 -5.03 -7.59 -13.23
N GLN A 153 -4.55 -8.19 -14.32
CA GLN A 153 -5.30 -8.26 -15.57
C GLN A 153 -6.63 -9.01 -15.40
N GLU A 154 -6.66 -10.03 -14.55
CA GLU A 154 -7.87 -10.79 -14.23
C GLU A 154 -8.93 -9.92 -13.55
N MET A 155 -8.52 -9.14 -12.52
CA MET A 155 -9.42 -8.20 -11.85
C MET A 155 -9.92 -7.13 -12.82
N LEU A 156 -9.04 -6.53 -13.61
CA LEU A 156 -9.41 -5.49 -14.58
C LEU A 156 -10.38 -6.03 -15.64
N HIS A 157 -10.14 -7.24 -16.16
CA HIS A 157 -11.02 -7.88 -17.14
C HIS A 157 -12.39 -8.21 -16.55
N THR A 158 -12.41 -8.69 -15.32
CA THR A 158 -13.65 -8.97 -14.59
C THR A 158 -14.48 -7.70 -14.38
N ILE A 159 -13.84 -6.61 -13.91
CA ILE A 159 -14.51 -5.31 -13.73
C ILE A 159 -14.93 -4.73 -15.09
N LYS A 160 -14.11 -4.86 -16.14
CA LYS A 160 -14.44 -4.39 -17.51
C LYS A 160 -15.66 -5.12 -18.07
N THR A 161 -15.76 -6.42 -17.86
CA THR A 161 -16.90 -7.22 -18.35
C THR A 161 -18.22 -6.72 -17.75
N LYS A 162 -18.22 -6.37 -16.46
CA LYS A 162 -19.39 -5.80 -15.78
C LYS A 162 -19.62 -4.31 -16.09
N TYR A 163 -18.54 -3.54 -16.18
CA TYR A 163 -18.56 -2.08 -16.32
C TYR A 163 -17.72 -1.62 -17.52
N PRO A 164 -18.13 -1.94 -18.76
CA PRO A 164 -17.29 -1.79 -19.95
C PRO A 164 -16.89 -0.35 -20.27
N ARG A 165 -17.68 0.64 -19.86
CA ARG A 165 -17.37 2.06 -20.09
C ARG A 165 -16.53 2.71 -18.98
N LYS A 166 -16.32 2.01 -17.86
CA LYS A 166 -15.63 2.56 -16.67
C LYS A 166 -14.15 2.16 -16.59
N VAL A 167 -13.75 1.05 -17.22
CA VAL A 167 -12.37 0.55 -17.16
C VAL A 167 -11.62 0.84 -18.46
N PHE A 168 -10.44 1.45 -18.36
CA PHE A 168 -9.51 1.68 -19.45
C PHE A 168 -8.27 0.81 -19.23
N PHE A 169 -7.80 0.15 -20.28
CA PHE A 169 -6.57 -0.64 -20.22
C PHE A 169 -5.34 0.23 -20.51
N ALA A 170 -4.18 -0.29 -20.14
CA ALA A 170 -2.86 0.29 -20.44
C ALA A 170 -2.53 0.14 -21.93
#